data_AF-A0A4Q2ZZB1-F1
#
_entry.id   AF-A0A4Q2ZZB1-F1
#
_cell.length_a   1.000
_cell.length_b   1.000
_cell.length_c   1.000
_cell.angle_alpha   90.00
_cell.angle_beta   90.00
_cell.angle_gamma   90.00
#
_symmetry.space_group_name_H-M   'P 1'
#
loop_
_entity.id
_entity.type
_entity.pdbx_description
1 polymer ?
#
loop_
_entity_poly.entity_id
_entity_poly.type
_entity_poly.pdbx_seq_one_letter_code
_entity_poly.pdbx_strand_id
1 'polypeptide(L)'
;MLLVSLLALASIQEVETPAPPSMLTVTVKKLPKDFKEDPVVSVTFNASGAVASCKLAKASGNASIDRVACSQILANGMVTPEAGKIPEPRDTTVTFVQEAPQG
;
A
#
# COMPACT_ATOMS: atom_id res chain seq x y z
N MET A 1 17.08 49.32 -26.83
CA MET A 1 18.19 48.68 -26.07
C MET A 1 17.65 48.39 -24.68
N LEU A 2 17.78 47.23 -24.04
CA LEU A 2 18.22 45.87 -24.37
C LEU A 2 17.66 45.01 -23.21
N LEU A 3 17.13 43.81 -23.47
CA LEU A 3 16.66 42.87 -22.45
C LEU A 3 17.80 42.42 -21.51
N VAL A 4 17.50 42.16 -20.24
CA VAL A 4 18.05 40.96 -19.55
C VAL A 4 17.02 40.40 -18.57
N SER A 5 16.50 39.22 -18.93
CA SER A 5 15.68 38.33 -18.12
C SER A 5 16.51 37.73 -16.97
N LEU A 6 16.02 37.82 -15.73
CA LEU A 6 16.49 36.95 -14.65
C LEU A 6 15.58 35.72 -14.58
N LEU A 7 16.17 34.56 -14.89
CA LEU A 7 15.57 33.25 -14.78
C LEU A 7 15.15 32.97 -13.33
N ALA A 8 13.86 32.73 -13.13
CA ALA A 8 13.36 32.12 -11.89
C ALA A 8 13.80 30.65 -11.88
N LEU A 9 14.73 30.31 -10.98
CA LEU A 9 15.00 28.93 -10.58
C LEU A 9 13.79 28.42 -9.82
N ALA A 10 12.80 27.88 -10.53
CA ALA A 10 11.76 27.07 -9.92
C ALA A 10 12.40 25.74 -9.51
N SER A 11 12.85 25.64 -8.26
CA SER A 11 13.16 24.36 -7.63
C SER A 11 11.88 23.55 -7.59
N ILE A 12 11.72 22.64 -8.55
CA ILE A 12 10.69 21.61 -8.49
C ILE A 12 11.19 20.61 -7.45
N GLN A 13 10.85 20.84 -6.18
CA GLN A 13 10.88 19.76 -5.19
C GLN A 13 9.73 18.84 -5.58
N GLU A 14 10.06 17.75 -6.27
CA GLU A 14 9.18 16.59 -6.36
C GLU A 14 8.88 16.18 -4.91
N VAL A 15 7.70 16.58 -4.43
CA VAL A 15 7.15 16.02 -3.20
C VAL A 15 6.85 14.57 -3.55
N GLU A 16 7.84 13.70 -3.42
CA GLU A 16 7.63 12.26 -3.41
C GLU A 16 6.62 12.01 -2.29
N THR A 17 5.36 11.83 -2.68
CA THR A 17 4.31 11.47 -1.73
C THR A 17 4.80 10.17 -1.08
N PRO A 18 4.98 10.13 0.25
CA PRO A 18 5.47 8.92 0.90
C PRO A 18 4.57 7.76 0.52
N ALA A 19 5.17 6.68 0.01
CA ALA A 19 4.41 5.49 -0.34
C ALA A 19 3.59 5.02 0.89
N PRO A 20 2.35 4.55 0.70
CA PRO A 20 1.55 4.03 1.81
C PRO A 20 2.32 2.95 2.57
N PRO A 21 2.27 2.95 3.91
CA PRO A 21 3.02 1.98 4.71
C PRO A 21 2.51 0.57 4.41
N SER A 22 3.42 -0.41 4.41
CA SER A 22 3.04 -1.83 4.33
C SER A 22 2.53 -2.31 5.69
N MET A 23 1.36 -2.94 5.69
CA MET A 23 0.77 -3.54 6.91
C MET A 23 0.86 -5.05 6.91
N LEU A 24 0.87 -5.67 5.73
CA LEU A 24 0.92 -7.11 5.59
C LEU A 24 1.87 -7.49 4.46
N THR A 25 2.71 -8.50 4.72
CA THR A 25 3.48 -9.19 3.68
C THR A 25 2.88 -10.58 3.48
N VAL A 26 2.48 -10.87 2.24
CA VAL A 26 1.94 -12.15 1.80
C VAL A 26 3.02 -12.88 1.03
N THR A 27 3.50 -13.98 1.60
CA THR A 27 4.45 -14.87 0.92
C THR A 27 3.70 -15.90 0.08
N VAL A 28 4.07 -16.02 -1.20
CA VAL A 28 3.47 -16.98 -2.13
C VAL A 28 4.54 -17.85 -2.78
N LYS A 29 4.19 -19.06 -3.17
CA LYS A 29 5.10 -19.95 -3.91
C LYS A 29 5.51 -19.39 -5.27
N LYS A 30 4.61 -18.68 -5.94
CA LYS A 30 4.84 -18.15 -7.28
C LYS A 30 4.01 -16.89 -7.53
N LEU A 31 4.68 -15.83 -7.97
CA LEU A 31 4.01 -14.63 -8.44
C LEU A 31 3.64 -14.76 -9.93
N PRO A 32 2.51 -14.19 -10.37
CA PRO A 32 2.19 -14.05 -11.78
C PRO A 32 3.31 -13.30 -12.53
N LYS A 33 3.59 -13.69 -13.79
CA LYS A 33 4.68 -13.07 -14.57
C LYS A 33 4.42 -11.59 -14.90
N ASP A 34 3.16 -11.20 -14.90
CA ASP A 34 2.64 -9.85 -15.15
C ASP A 34 2.52 -9.01 -13.87
N PHE A 35 2.84 -9.57 -12.69
CA PHE A 35 2.86 -8.84 -11.43
C PHE A 35 4.02 -7.83 -11.41
N LYS A 36 3.71 -6.55 -11.22
CA LYS A 36 4.68 -5.45 -11.31
C LYS A 36 4.78 -4.62 -10.04
N GLU A 37 3.66 -4.42 -9.36
CA GLU A 37 3.58 -3.57 -8.18
C GLU A 37 2.57 -4.14 -7.19
N ASP A 38 2.80 -3.88 -5.90
CA ASP A 38 1.88 -4.26 -4.84
C ASP A 38 0.58 -3.44 -4.90
N PRO A 39 -0.59 -4.05 -4.63
CA PRO A 39 -1.83 -3.31 -4.52
C PRO A 39 -1.86 -2.47 -3.23
N VAL A 40 -2.50 -1.31 -3.31
CA VAL A 40 -2.84 -0.48 -2.15
C VAL A 40 -4.30 -0.70 -1.82
N VAL A 41 -4.60 -0.94 -0.55
CA VAL A 41 -5.95 -1.15 -0.04
C VAL A 41 -6.27 -0.10 1.02
N SER A 42 -7.50 0.38 0.99
CA SER A 42 -8.07 1.20 2.04
C SER A 42 -8.75 0.31 3.07
N VAL A 43 -8.36 0.45 4.33
CA VAL A 43 -8.89 -0.38 5.42
C VAL A 43 -9.50 0.44 6.54
N THR A 44 -10.50 -0.14 7.19
CA THR A 44 -11.01 0.33 8.49
C THR A 44 -10.74 -0.73 9.56
N PHE A 45 -10.79 -0.32 10.82
CA PHE A 45 -10.50 -1.19 11.96
C PHE A 45 -11.68 -1.25 12.91
N ASN A 46 -11.74 -2.32 13.70
CA ASN A 46 -12.61 -2.39 14.87
C ASN A 46 -11.87 -1.92 16.13
N ALA A 47 -12.55 -1.94 17.28
CA ALA A 47 -11.98 -1.50 18.56
C ALA A 47 -10.83 -2.39 19.09
N SER A 48 -10.68 -3.62 18.59
CA SER A 48 -9.53 -4.47 18.93
C SER A 48 -8.32 -4.22 18.03
N GLY A 49 -8.45 -3.31 17.05
CA GLY A 49 -7.42 -3.03 16.05
C GLY A 49 -7.33 -4.05 14.92
N ALA A 50 -8.26 -5.00 14.81
CA ALA A 50 -8.35 -5.89 13.65
C ALA A 50 -9.02 -5.17 12.48
N VAL A 51 -8.62 -5.52 11.25
CA VAL A 51 -9.20 -4.95 10.04
C VAL A 51 -10.66 -5.38 9.91
N ALA A 52 -11.57 -4.40 9.88
CA ALA A 52 -13.02 -4.61 9.81
C ALA A 52 -13.55 -4.55 8.38
N SER A 53 -12.92 -3.75 7.51
CA SER A 53 -13.26 -3.68 6.09
C SER A 53 -12.03 -3.39 5.25
N CYS A 54 -12.06 -3.82 3.99
CA CYS A 54 -11.02 -3.59 3.00
C CYS A 54 -11.67 -3.24 1.65
N LYS A 55 -11.11 -2.24 0.98
CA LYS A 55 -11.45 -1.87 -0.39
C LYS A 55 -10.15 -1.63 -1.17
N LEU A 56 -10.11 -2.05 -2.43
CA LEU A 56 -8.97 -1.72 -3.30
C LEU A 56 -8.91 -0.21 -3.55
N ALA A 57 -7.78 0.40 -3.23
CA ALA A 57 -7.49 1.82 -3.47
C ALA A 57 -6.66 2.01 -4.75
N LYS A 58 -5.64 1.16 -4.95
CA LYS A 58 -4.84 1.08 -6.18
C LYS A 58 -4.63 -0.38 -6.58
N ALA A 59 -4.95 -0.71 -7.82
CA ALA A 59 -4.76 -2.05 -8.38
C ALA A 59 -3.27 -2.32 -8.67
N SER A 60 -2.88 -3.59 -8.51
CA SER A 60 -1.55 -4.11 -8.87
C SER A 60 -1.36 -4.33 -10.38
N GLY A 61 -2.45 -4.23 -11.14
CA GLY A 61 -2.53 -4.67 -12.54
C GLY A 61 -2.86 -6.16 -12.71
N ASN A 62 -3.01 -6.92 -11.63
CA ASN A 62 -3.45 -8.33 -11.67
C ASN A 62 -4.67 -8.56 -10.76
N ALA A 63 -5.82 -8.89 -11.36
CA ALA A 63 -7.08 -9.05 -10.64
C ALA A 63 -7.07 -10.17 -9.58
N SER A 64 -6.23 -11.20 -9.75
CA SER A 64 -6.12 -12.27 -8.76
C SER A 64 -5.35 -11.80 -7.53
N ILE A 65 -4.26 -11.06 -7.73
CA ILE A 65 -3.49 -10.44 -6.65
C ILE A 65 -4.35 -9.43 -5.89
N ASP A 66 -5.07 -8.57 -6.60
CA ASP A 66 -5.96 -7.56 -5.99
C ASP A 66 -7.03 -8.19 -5.11
N ARG A 67 -7.63 -9.30 -5.57
CA ARG A 67 -8.62 -10.05 -4.79
C ARG A 67 -7.99 -10.68 -3.54
N VAL A 68 -6.82 -11.29 -3.69
CA VAL A 68 -6.11 -11.93 -2.57
C VAL A 68 -5.68 -10.89 -1.54
N ALA A 69 -5.26 -9.69 -1.96
CA ALA A 69 -4.80 -8.64 -1.07
C ALA A 69 -5.83 -8.30 0.01
N CYS A 70 -7.07 -7.99 -0.41
CA CYS A 70 -8.13 -7.71 0.56
C CYS A 70 -8.51 -8.93 1.40
N SER A 71 -8.54 -10.13 0.82
CA SER A 71 -8.84 -11.35 1.58
C SER A 71 -7.80 -11.61 2.67
N GLN A 72 -6.52 -11.40 2.38
CA GLN A 72 -5.43 -11.66 3.32
C GLN A 72 -5.37 -10.61 4.42
N ILE A 73 -5.58 -9.33 4.10
CA ILE A 73 -5.55 -8.26 5.11
C ILE A 73 -6.78 -8.29 6.01
N LEU A 74 -7.95 -8.71 5.51
CA LEU A 74 -9.13 -8.93 6.36
C LEU A 74 -8.92 -10.07 7.35
N ALA A 75 -8.22 -11.13 6.94
CA ALA A 75 -7.99 -12.29 7.78
C ALA A 75 -6.85 -12.08 8.81
N ASN A 76 -5.81 -11.33 8.45
CA ASN A 76 -4.56 -11.27 9.23
C ASN A 76 -4.14 -9.86 9.63
N GLY A 77 -4.76 -8.81 9.08
CA GLY A 77 -4.41 -7.43 9.34
C GLY A 77 -4.83 -7.02 10.74
N MET A 78 -3.86 -6.57 11.53
CA MET A 78 -4.09 -6.06 12.88
C MET A 78 -3.09 -4.96 13.20
N VAL A 79 -3.54 -4.00 13.99
CA VAL A 79 -2.71 -2.95 14.60
C VAL A 79 -2.97 -2.90 16.09
N THR A 80 -2.02 -2.38 16.85
CA THR A 80 -2.24 -2.11 18.28
C THR A 80 -3.04 -0.80 18.42
N PRO A 81 -4.27 -0.82 18.94
CA PRO A 81 -5.05 0.39 19.15
C PRO A 81 -4.51 1.17 20.36
N GLU A 82 -4.67 2.50 20.31
CA GLU A 82 -4.57 3.32 21.51
C GLU A 82 -5.72 2.99 22.47
N ALA A 83 -5.46 3.05 23.79
CA ALA A 83 -6.44 2.67 24.79
C ALA A 83 -7.78 3.42 24.61
N GLY A 84 -8.85 2.66 24.39
CA GLY A 84 -10.21 3.20 24.22
C GLY A 84 -10.49 3.84 22.87
N LYS A 85 -9.59 3.74 21.89
CA LYS A 85 -9.77 4.33 20.55
C LYS A 85 -9.83 3.25 19.47
N ILE A 86 -10.67 3.50 18.46
CA ILE A 86 -10.63 2.73 17.20
C ILE A 86 -9.53 3.35 16.32
N PRO A 87 -8.61 2.55 15.75
CA PRO A 87 -7.60 3.08 14.84
C PRO A 87 -8.23 3.78 13.64
N GLU A 88 -7.61 4.88 13.21
CA GLU A 88 -8.08 5.64 12.05
C GLU A 88 -8.02 4.80 10.77
N PRO A 89 -9.02 4.89 9.88
CA PRO A 89 -8.95 4.32 8.54
C PRO A 89 -7.73 4.82 7.78
N ARG A 90 -7.10 3.94 6.99
CA ARG A 90 -5.93 4.32 6.21
C ARG A 90 -5.74 3.45 4.98
N ASP A 91 -5.04 4.01 4.01
CA ASP A 91 -4.51 3.26 2.90
C ASP A 91 -3.20 2.58 3.31
N THR A 92 -3.01 1.35 2.82
CA THR A 92 -1.84 0.54 3.14
C THR A 92 -1.49 -0.37 1.97
N THR A 93 -0.20 -0.65 1.85
CA THR A 93 0.32 -1.61 0.86
C THR A 93 0.19 -3.03 1.41
N VAL A 94 -0.31 -3.96 0.58
CA VAL A 94 -0.19 -5.40 0.84
C VAL A 94 0.95 -5.92 0.01
N THR A 95 2.08 -6.18 0.65
CA THR A 95 3.31 -6.58 -0.05
C THR A 95 3.27 -8.05 -0.41
N PHE A 96 3.51 -8.40 -1.67
CA PHE A 96 3.59 -9.78 -2.13
C PHE A 96 5.05 -10.16 -2.39
N VAL A 97 5.51 -11.24 -1.76
CA VAL A 97 6.85 -11.79 -1.97
C VAL A 97 6.77 -13.22 -2.43
N GLN A 98 7.63 -13.62 -3.35
CA GLN A 98 7.75 -15.02 -3.74
C GLN A 98 8.73 -15.74 -2.82
N GLU A 99 8.41 -16.97 -2.44
CA GLU A 99 9.35 -17.88 -1.79
C GLU A 99 10.62 -18.06 -2.64
N ALA A 100 11.77 -18.16 -1.97
CA ALA A 100 13.01 -18.51 -2.64
C ALA A 100 12.90 -19.92 -3.25
N PRO A 101 13.44 -20.16 -4.47
CA PRO A 101 13.47 -21.50 -5.04
C PRO A 101 14.20 -22.45 -4.10
N GLN A 102 13.52 -23.52 -3.68
CA GLN A 102 14.17 -24.64 -3.00
C GLN A 102 14.74 -25.53 -4.11
N GLY A 103 16.06 -25.57 -4.21
CA GLY A 103 16.81 -26.23 -5.29
C GLY A 103 16.62 -27.74 -5.36
#